data_AF-A0A452Z4M3-F1
#
_entry.id   AF-A0A452Z4M3-F1
#
_cell.length_a   1.000
_cell.length_b   1.000
_cell.length_c   1.000
_cell.angle_alpha   90.00
_cell.angle_beta   90.00
_cell.angle_gamma   90.00
#
_symmetry.space_group_name_H-M   'P 1'
#
loop_
_entity.id
_entity.type
_entity.pdbx_description
1 polymer ?
#
loop_
_entity_poly.entity_id
_entity_poly.type
_entity_poly.pdbx_seq_one_letter_code
_entity_poly.pdbx_strand_id
1 'polypeptide(L)'
;MPIIPMVLVNGSEGIGTGWSTYVPNYNPRDIIANLKRLLNNETIVPMVPWYRGFKGSLKETSSKATGVTYTITGVIEEVPDTRLKITELPVRRWTTDYKEF
;
A
#
# COMPACT_ATOMS: atom_id res chain seq x y z
N MET A 1 -12.61 21.08 6.36
CA MET A 1 -11.36 20.30 6.31
C MET A 1 -11.60 18.95 6.97
N PRO A 2 -11.04 17.84 6.45
CA PRO A 2 -11.15 16.53 7.09
C PRO A 2 -10.33 16.47 8.39
N ILE A 3 -10.78 15.66 9.34
CA ILE A 3 -10.13 15.48 10.66
C ILE A 3 -8.89 14.58 10.63
N ILE A 4 -8.69 13.84 9.53
CA ILE A 4 -7.50 13.03 9.25
C ILE A 4 -7.01 13.34 7.83
N PRO A 5 -5.71 13.18 7.53
CA PRO A 5 -5.13 13.44 6.22
C PRO A 5 -5.64 12.42 5.18
N MET A 6 -6.71 12.78 4.46
CA MET A 6 -7.36 11.89 3.49
C MET A 6 -6.47 11.48 2.32
N VAL A 7 -5.44 12.28 2.00
CA VAL A 7 -4.42 11.94 1.00
C VAL A 7 -3.65 10.68 1.36
N LEU A 8 -3.45 10.40 2.66
CA LEU A 8 -2.80 9.16 3.12
C LEU A 8 -3.80 8.00 3.19
N VAL A 9 -5.08 8.27 3.44
CA VAL A 9 -6.12 7.23 3.51
C VAL A 9 -6.39 6.64 2.12
N ASN A 10 -6.60 7.51 1.14
CA ASN A 10 -7.01 7.09 -0.21
C ASN A 10 -5.85 7.00 -1.20
N GLY A 11 -4.65 7.42 -0.79
CA GLY A 11 -3.55 7.62 -1.72
C GLY A 11 -3.81 8.80 -2.66
N SER A 12 -2.86 9.02 -3.57
CA SER A 12 -2.96 10.01 -4.64
C SER A 12 -2.01 9.63 -5.76
N GLU A 13 -2.43 9.86 -7.00
CA GLU A 13 -1.61 9.62 -8.18
C GLU A 13 -1.90 10.70 -9.22
N GLY A 14 -0.85 11.26 -9.80
CA GLY A 14 -0.99 12.31 -10.78
C GLY A 14 0.30 12.55 -11.54
N ILE A 15 0.18 12.95 -12.80
CA ILE A 15 1.28 13.34 -13.66
C ILE A 15 0.98 14.75 -14.17
N GLY A 16 1.95 15.64 -14.04
CA GLY A 16 1.94 16.98 -14.62
C GLY A 16 3.20 17.21 -15.45
N THR A 17 3.30 18.39 -16.06
CA THR A 17 4.50 18.77 -16.81
C THR A 17 5.66 19.04 -15.84
N GLY A 18 6.66 18.17 -15.83
CA GLY A 18 7.86 18.30 -14.99
C GLY A 18 7.79 17.61 -13.62
N TRP A 19 6.61 17.14 -13.21
CA TRP A 19 6.42 16.45 -11.92
C TRP A 19 5.44 15.28 -12.03
N SER A 20 5.65 14.28 -11.19
CA SER A 20 4.67 13.24 -10.92
C SER A 20 4.51 13.07 -9.41
N THR A 21 3.34 12.58 -8.98
CA THR A 21 3.01 12.32 -7.59
C THR A 21 2.50 10.90 -7.48
N TYR A 22 3.00 10.20 -6.45
CA TYR A 22 2.50 8.90 -6.05
C TYR A 22 2.51 8.83 -4.52
N VAL A 23 1.32 8.61 -3.95
CA VAL A 23 1.11 8.39 -2.52
C VAL A 23 0.31 7.09 -2.39
N PRO A 24 0.85 6.07 -1.72
CA PRO A 24 0.10 4.84 -1.48
C PRO A 24 -0.92 5.04 -0.35
N ASN A 25 -1.82 4.08 -0.20
CA ASN A 25 -2.82 4.09 0.87
C ASN A 25 -2.18 3.64 2.18
N TYR A 26 -2.66 4.20 3.29
CA TYR A 26 -2.28 3.84 4.66
C TYR A 26 -3.52 3.55 5.48
N ASN A 27 -3.34 2.75 6.53
CA ASN A 27 -4.42 2.39 7.43
C ASN A 27 -4.90 3.62 8.24
N PRO A 28 -6.20 3.97 8.19
CA PRO A 28 -6.74 5.08 8.98
C PRO A 28 -6.44 4.98 10.47
N ARG A 29 -6.37 3.76 11.03
CA ARG A 29 -6.05 3.56 12.45
C ARG A 29 -4.63 3.98 12.79
N ASP A 30 -3.68 3.71 11.91
CA ASP A 30 -2.27 4.05 12.10
C ASP A 30 -2.07 5.57 11.96
N ILE A 31 -2.77 6.18 11.00
CA ILE A 31 -2.82 7.64 10.84
C ILE A 31 -3.36 8.31 12.11
N ILE A 32 -4.48 7.80 12.66
CA ILE A 32 -5.07 8.33 13.90
C ILE A 32 -4.12 8.14 15.09
N ALA A 33 -3.44 7.01 15.19
CA ALA A 33 -2.47 6.76 16.26
C ALA A 33 -1.30 7.76 16.19
N ASN A 34 -0.76 8.03 15.01
CA ASN A 34 0.28 9.03 14.81
C ASN A 34 -0.22 10.46 15.05
N LEU A 35 -1.46 10.77 14.69
CA LEU A 35 -2.06 12.08 15.00
C LEU A 35 -2.17 12.29 16.51
N LYS A 36 -2.59 11.28 17.27
CA LYS A 36 -2.62 11.34 18.74
C LYS A 36 -1.23 11.53 19.34
N ARG A 37 -0.21 10.82 18.82
CA ARG A 37 1.19 10.99 19.23
C ARG A 37 1.65 12.43 19.03
N LEU A 38 1.41 13.00 17.84
CA LEU A 38 1.75 14.38 17.53
C LEU A 38 1.08 15.37 18.49
N LEU A 39 -0.20 15.16 18.82
CA LEU A 39 -0.94 16.00 19.77
C LEU A 39 -0.39 15.90 21.21
N ASN A 40 0.26 14.79 21.55
CA ASN A 40 0.92 14.56 22.84
C ASN A 40 2.42 14.92 22.82
N ASN A 41 2.93 15.53 21.74
CA ASN A 41 4.37 15.78 21.51
C ASN A 41 5.24 14.50 21.54
N GLU A 42 4.66 13.35 21.22
CA GLU A 42 5.36 12.08 21.09
C GLU A 42 5.92 11.88 19.68
N THR A 43 6.93 11.02 19.55
CA THR A 43 7.48 10.65 18.25
C THR A 43 6.51 9.83 17.43
N ILE A 44 6.38 10.18 16.15
CA ILE A 44 5.61 9.40 15.18
C ILE A 44 6.28 8.06 14.90
N VAL A 45 5.46 7.05 14.62
CA VAL A 45 5.92 5.73 14.18
C VAL A 45 5.82 5.67 12.66
N PRO A 46 6.87 5.19 11.96
CA PRO A 46 6.80 4.94 10.53
C PRO A 46 5.60 4.06 10.18
N MET A 47 4.81 4.49 9.20
CA MET A 47 3.67 3.72 8.70
C MET A 47 4.09 2.96 7.46
N VAL A 48 3.57 1.74 7.32
CA VAL A 48 3.69 0.95 6.09
C VAL A 48 2.43 1.09 5.26
N PRO A 49 2.51 1.06 3.92
CA PRO A 49 1.31 1.10 3.10
C PRO A 49 0.36 -0.05 3.40
N TRP A 50 -0.93 0.22 3.24
CA TRP A 50 -1.99 -0.71 3.58
C TRP A 50 -3.22 -0.47 2.71
N TYR A 51 -3.82 -1.56 2.24
CA TYR A 51 -4.99 -1.53 1.37
C TYR A 51 -6.11 -2.35 2.01
N ARG A 52 -7.27 -1.71 2.19
CA ARG A 52 -8.42 -2.35 2.86
C ARG A 52 -8.86 -3.59 2.10
N GLY A 53 -8.84 -4.75 2.77
CA GLY A 53 -9.29 -6.02 2.23
C GLY A 53 -8.26 -6.79 1.41
N PHE A 54 -7.09 -6.20 1.14
CA PHE A 54 -5.98 -6.91 0.50
C PHE A 54 -5.38 -7.95 1.44
N LYS A 55 -5.26 -9.19 0.97
CA LYS A 55 -4.76 -10.33 1.76
C LYS A 55 -3.32 -10.72 1.44
N GLY A 56 -2.73 -10.12 0.40
CA GLY A 56 -1.34 -10.36 0.05
C GLY A 56 -0.36 -9.70 1.02
N SER A 57 0.93 -9.78 0.70
CA SER A 57 1.99 -9.25 1.54
C SER A 57 2.59 -7.96 0.95
N LEU A 58 2.84 -6.98 1.82
CA LEU A 58 3.77 -5.89 1.54
C LEU A 58 5.07 -6.13 2.29
N LYS A 59 6.20 -6.11 1.58
CA LYS A 59 7.54 -6.21 2.18
C LYS A 59 8.39 -5.04 1.77
N GLU A 60 9.13 -4.48 2.71
CA GLU A 60 10.18 -3.51 2.42
C GLU A 60 11.33 -4.21 1.69
N THR A 61 11.71 -3.67 0.54
CA THR A 61 12.69 -4.30 -0.35
C THR A 61 13.99 -3.49 -0.42
N SER A 62 13.90 -2.17 -0.23
CA SER A 62 15.07 -1.30 -0.22
C SER A 62 14.75 0.03 0.44
N SER A 63 15.65 0.53 1.29
CA SER A 63 15.62 1.88 1.81
C SER A 63 16.69 2.69 1.10
N LYS A 64 16.27 3.63 0.25
CA LYS A 64 17.17 4.58 -0.44
C LYS A 64 17.08 5.94 0.25
N ALA A 65 18.03 6.83 -0.03
CA ALA A 65 17.99 8.22 0.46
C ALA A 65 16.69 8.97 0.07
N THR A 66 16.01 8.52 -0.99
CA THR A 66 14.76 9.08 -1.50
C THR A 66 13.49 8.43 -0.94
N GLY A 67 13.60 7.41 -0.07
CA GLY A 67 12.47 6.74 0.54
C GLY A 67 12.57 5.21 0.59
N VAL A 68 11.49 4.57 1.02
CA VAL A 68 11.38 3.11 1.15
C VAL A 68 10.63 2.54 -0.05
N THR A 69 11.19 1.50 -0.65
CA THR A 69 10.57 0.72 -1.72
C THR A 69 9.88 -0.51 -1.13
N TYR A 70 8.62 -0.72 -1.53
CA TYR A 70 7.82 -1.88 -1.12
C TYR A 70 7.58 -2.82 -2.31
N THR A 71 7.73 -4.12 -2.09
CA THR A 71 7.23 -5.16 -2.98
C THR A 71 5.86 -5.63 -2.50
N ILE A 72 4.89 -5.58 -3.41
CA ILE A 72 3.52 -6.05 -3.19
C ILE A 72 3.38 -7.42 -3.86
N THR A 73 3.03 -8.45 -3.09
CA THR A 73 2.86 -9.82 -3.60
C THR A 73 1.44 -10.29 -3.34
N GLY A 74 0.81 -10.87 -4.36
CA GLY A 74 -0.48 -11.55 -4.23
C GLY A 74 -0.37 -12.86 -3.44
N VAL A 75 -1.41 -13.68 -3.49
CA VAL A 75 -1.46 -14.98 -2.82
C VAL A 75 -1.67 -16.08 -3.84
N ILE A 76 -0.76 -17.05 -3.82
CA ILE A 76 -0.82 -18.27 -4.63
C ILE A 76 -0.70 -19.48 -3.70
N GLU A 77 -1.51 -20.50 -3.97
CA GLU A 77 -1.56 -21.74 -3.22
C GLU A 77 -1.29 -22.90 -4.18
N GLU A 78 -0.37 -23.80 -3.80
CA GLU A 78 -0.16 -25.04 -4.54
C GLU A 78 -1.29 -26.02 -4.21
N VAL A 79 -1.89 -26.59 -5.24
CA VAL A 79 -2.98 -27.58 -5.14
C VAL A 79 -2.60 -28.86 -5.90
N PRO A 80 -3.20 -30.01 -5.58
CA PRO A 80 -2.86 -31.28 -6.21
C PRO A 80 -2.94 -31.27 -7.74
N ASP A 81 -2.21 -32.21 -8.34
CA ASP A 81 -2.06 -32.41 -9.79
C ASP A 81 -1.32 -31.28 -10.53
N THR A 82 -0.22 -30.77 -9.96
CA THR A 82 0.61 -29.72 -10.60
C THR A 82 -0.19 -28.45 -10.94
N ARG A 83 -1.18 -28.11 -10.12
CA ARG A 83 -2.02 -26.92 -10.29
C ARG A 83 -1.64 -25.85 -9.27
N LEU A 84 -1.77 -24.59 -9.67
CA LEU A 84 -1.65 -23.43 -8.78
C LEU A 84 -2.99 -22.72 -8.72
N LYS A 85 -3.38 -22.31 -7.52
CA LYS A 85 -4.61 -21.54 -7.27
C LYS A 85 -4.22 -20.13 -6.84
N ILE A 86 -4.59 -19.14 -7.65
CA ILE A 86 -4.36 -17.72 -7.34
C ILE A 86 -5.60 -17.20 -6.60
N THR A 87 -5.43 -16.71 -5.38
CA THR A 87 -6.53 -16.20 -4.54
C THR A 87 -6.51 -14.68 -4.34
N GLU A 88 -5.39 -14.03 -4.65
CA GLU A 88 -5.23 -12.58 -4.55
C GLU A 88 -4.20 -12.09 -5.56
N LEU A 89 -4.49 -11.01 -6.29
CA LEU A 89 -3.54 -10.35 -7.18
C LEU A 89 -2.86 -9.18 -6.46
N PRO A 90 -1.63 -8.79 -6.85
CA PRO A 90 -1.01 -7.58 -6.32
C PRO A 90 -1.92 -6.36 -6.51
N VAL A 91 -1.91 -5.46 -5.52
CA VAL A 91 -2.68 -4.21 -5.56
C VAL A 91 -2.43 -3.47 -6.86
N ARG A 92 -3.49 -2.88 -7.44
CA ARG A 92 -3.52 -2.19 -8.75
C ARG A 92 -3.30 -3.10 -9.97
N ARG A 93 -3.40 -4.43 -9.83
CA ARG A 93 -3.57 -5.34 -10.96
C ARG A 93 -5.02 -5.78 -11.08
N TRP A 94 -5.62 -5.53 -12.24
CA TRP A 94 -6.95 -5.99 -12.56
C TRP A 94 -6.94 -7.45 -13.03
N THR A 95 -8.02 -8.17 -12.74
CA THR A 95 -8.15 -9.58 -13.10
C THR A 95 -8.16 -9.81 -14.62
N THR A 96 -8.75 -8.88 -15.38
CA THR A 96 -8.79 -8.95 -16.85
C THR A 96 -7.39 -8.80 -17.43
N ASP A 97 -6.69 -7.71 -17.08
CA ASP A 97 -5.32 -7.45 -17.53
C ASP A 97 -4.37 -8.61 -17.19
N TYR A 98 -4.52 -9.21 -16.00
CA TYR A 98 -3.68 -10.33 -15.57
C TYR A 98 -3.95 -11.63 -16.34
N LYS A 99 -5.17 -11.82 -16.83
CA LYS A 99 -5.58 -13.00 -17.61
C LYS A 99 -5.17 -12.89 -19.08
N GLU A 100 -5.17 -11.68 -19.63
CA GLU A 100 -4.90 -11.42 -21.05
C GLU A 100 -3.41 -11.31 -21.39
N PHE A 101 -2.55 -11.11 -20.38
CA PHE A 101 -1.10 -11.06 -20.52
C PHE A 101 -0.49 -12.44 -20.81
#